data_AF-A0A920J3Q6-F1
#
_entry.id   AF-A0A920J3Q6-F1
#
_cell.length_a   1.000
_cell.length_b   1.000
_cell.length_c   1.000
_cell.angle_alpha   90.00
_cell.angle_beta   90.00
_cell.angle_gamma   90.00
#
_symmetry.space_group_name_H-M   'P 1'
#
loop_
_entity.id
_entity.type
_entity.pdbx_description
1 polymer ?
#
loop_
_entity_poly.entity_id
_entity_poly.type
_entity_poly.pdbx_seq_one_letter_code
_entity_poly.pdbx_strand_id
1 'polypeptide(L)'
;MNNIYKTNLILVLLFVSLLAFADKKPPVIDYKSISHPVIGSKGMVVSQREIASRVGADILLKGGNAIDAAVATSFALAVVLPRAGNLGGGGFMLVYLKKGKAKHSY
;
A
#
# COMPACT_ATOMS: atom_id res chain seq x y z
N MET A 1 -5.81 12.75 -47.20
CA MET A 1 -5.47 13.16 -45.81
C MET A 1 -3.98 13.05 -45.63
N ASN A 2 -3.29 14.19 -45.50
CA ASN A 2 -1.86 14.34 -45.77
C ASN A 2 -0.98 13.66 -44.71
N ASN A 3 0.06 12.95 -45.15
CA ASN A 3 1.03 12.25 -44.28
C ASN A 3 1.68 13.18 -43.24
N ILE A 4 1.77 14.48 -43.53
CA ILE A 4 2.33 15.51 -42.64
C ILE A 4 1.58 15.57 -41.29
N TYR A 5 0.25 15.49 -41.29
CA TYR A 5 -0.53 15.55 -40.03
C TYR A 5 -0.36 14.30 -39.18
N LYS A 6 -0.17 13.12 -39.81
CA LYS A 6 0.09 11.87 -39.10
C LYS A 6 1.48 11.88 -38.44
N THR A 7 2.50 12.39 -39.13
CA THR A 7 3.85 12.50 -38.59
C THR A 7 3.92 13.47 -37.41
N ASN A 8 3.26 14.64 -37.52
CA ASN A 8 3.18 15.61 -36.42
C ASN A 8 2.44 15.05 -35.20
N LEU A 9 1.37 14.27 -35.41
CA LEU A 9 0.63 13.63 -34.32
C LEU A 9 1.49 12.59 -33.58
N ILE A 10 2.29 11.80 -34.31
CA ILE A 10 3.22 10.83 -33.71
C ILE A 10 4.30 11.53 -32.89
N LEU A 11 4.86 12.65 -33.38
CA LEU A 11 5.86 13.45 -32.66
C LEU A 11 5.30 14.02 -31.35
N VAL A 12 4.06 14.52 -31.37
CA VAL A 12 3.39 15.03 -30.16
C VAL A 12 3.16 13.91 -29.14
N LEU A 13 2.69 12.74 -29.59
CA LEU A 13 2.48 11.59 -28.69
C LEU A 13 3.79 11.08 -28.08
N LEU A 14 4.88 11.04 -28.85
CA LEU A 14 6.21 10.70 -28.35
C LEU A 14 6.72 11.72 -27.32
N PHE A 15 6.53 13.02 -27.58
CA PHE A 15 6.94 14.06 -26.66
C PHE A 15 6.16 14.03 -25.34
N VAL A 16 4.83 13.83 -25.41
CA VAL A 16 3.97 13.67 -24.22
C VAL A 16 4.37 12.43 -23.42
N SER A 17 4.72 11.33 -24.10
CA SER A 17 5.21 10.13 -23.41
C SER A 17 6.53 10.36 -22.66
N LEU A 18 7.45 11.16 -23.22
CA LEU A 18 8.70 11.53 -22.55
C LEU A 18 8.45 12.37 -21.29
N LEU A 19 7.52 13.33 -21.35
CA LEU A 19 7.16 14.15 -20.18
C LEU A 19 6.59 13.32 -19.03
N ALA A 20 5.88 12.23 -19.33
CA ALA A 20 5.33 11.33 -18.30
C ALA A 20 6.41 10.54 -17.53
N PHE A 21 7.64 10.46 -18.04
CA PHE A 21 8.77 9.80 -17.36
C PHE A 21 9.67 10.76 -16.58
N ALA A 22 9.51 12.08 -16.74
CA ALA A 22 10.47 13.06 -16.23
C ALA A 22 10.41 13.28 -14.69
N ASP A 23 9.30 12.96 -14.02
CA ASP A 23 9.09 13.38 -12.62
C ASP A 23 8.75 12.22 -11.67
N LYS A 24 9.55 11.14 -11.71
CA LYS A 24 9.57 10.13 -10.64
C LYS A 24 10.73 10.44 -9.69
N LYS A 25 10.55 11.43 -8.81
CA LYS A 25 11.52 11.69 -7.73
C LYS A 25 11.70 10.39 -6.92
N PRO A 26 12.92 9.84 -6.82
CA PRO A 26 13.15 8.70 -5.94
C PRO A 26 12.80 9.12 -4.50
N PRO A 27 12.31 8.19 -3.67
CA PRO A 27 12.12 8.50 -2.25
C PRO A 27 13.42 9.05 -1.68
N VAL A 28 13.32 10.05 -0.81
CA VAL A 28 14.47 10.54 -0.05
C VAL A 28 14.88 9.41 0.89
N ILE A 29 15.87 8.61 0.47
CA ILE A 29 16.48 7.57 1.31
C ILE A 29 17.54 8.27 2.16
N ASP A 30 17.18 8.59 3.40
CA ASP A 30 18.15 9.02 4.39
C ASP A 30 18.92 7.79 4.90
N TYR A 31 20.15 7.61 4.43
CA TYR A 31 21.04 6.51 4.84
C TYR A 31 21.45 6.57 6.32
N LYS A 32 21.15 7.67 7.05
CA LYS A 32 21.33 7.76 8.50
C LYS A 32 20.08 7.34 9.28
N SER A 33 18.96 7.08 8.61
CA SER A 33 17.73 6.68 9.28
C SER A 33 17.80 5.21 9.74
N ILE A 34 17.35 4.95 10.97
CA ILE A 34 17.33 3.60 11.57
C ILE A 34 16.26 2.71 10.88
N SER A 35 15.31 3.34 10.17
CA SER A 35 14.23 2.66 9.46
C SER A 35 14.19 3.08 7.99
N HIS A 36 14.41 2.13 7.10
CA HIS A 36 14.34 2.35 5.66
C HIS A 36 12.89 2.20 5.19
N PRO A 37 12.34 3.16 4.43
CA PRO A 37 10.98 3.05 3.91
C PRO A 37 10.88 1.91 2.89
N VAL A 38 9.80 1.13 2.98
CA VAL A 38 9.45 0.10 1.98
C VAL A 38 8.36 0.66 1.07
N ILE A 39 8.53 0.49 -0.24
CA ILE A 39 7.56 0.97 -1.24
C ILE A 39 6.70 -0.21 -1.69
N GLY A 40 5.37 -0.04 -1.65
CA GLY A 40 4.40 -1.00 -2.16
C GLY A 40 3.32 -0.30 -2.97
N SER A 41 2.90 -0.90 -4.09
CA SER A 41 1.90 -0.33 -5.00
C SER A 41 0.50 -0.94 -4.88
N LYS A 42 0.38 -2.09 -4.21
CA LYS A 42 -0.88 -2.87 -4.11
C LYS A 42 -1.51 -2.88 -2.71
N GLY A 43 -0.74 -2.50 -1.69
CA GLY A 43 -1.14 -2.53 -0.30
C GLY A 43 0.08 -2.36 0.62
N MET A 44 -0.16 -1.96 1.86
CA MET A 44 0.89 -1.75 2.86
C MET A 44 0.38 -2.18 4.24
N VAL A 45 1.24 -2.83 5.01
CA VAL A 45 1.00 -3.19 6.41
C VAL A 45 2.20 -2.75 7.24
N VAL A 46 1.95 -2.06 8.34
CA VAL A 46 2.98 -1.54 9.24
C VAL A 46 2.60 -1.89 10.68
N SER A 47 3.58 -2.38 11.44
CA SER A 47 3.42 -2.70 12.85
C SER A 47 4.78 -2.63 13.58
N GLN A 48 4.76 -2.70 14.92
CA GLN A 48 5.98 -2.68 15.74
C GLN A 48 6.86 -3.94 15.61
N ARG A 49 6.34 -5.02 15.01
CA ARG A 49 7.09 -6.28 14.84
C ARG A 49 7.04 -6.72 13.39
N GLU A 50 8.21 -6.88 12.78
CA GLU A 50 8.35 -7.26 11.38
C GLU A 50 7.53 -8.52 11.03
N ILE A 51 7.56 -9.54 11.88
CA ILE A 51 6.80 -10.79 11.69
C ILE A 51 5.29 -10.52 11.61
N ALA A 52 4.75 -9.62 12.45
CA ALA A 52 3.34 -9.29 12.40
C ALA A 52 2.98 -8.50 11.14
N SER A 53 3.84 -7.56 10.73
CA SER A 53 3.68 -6.84 9.45
C SER A 53 3.65 -7.81 8.27
N ARG A 54 4.53 -8.83 8.29
CA ARG A 54 4.61 -9.86 7.26
C ARG A 54 3.35 -10.72 7.20
N VAL A 55 2.82 -11.16 8.35
CA VAL A 55 1.57 -11.92 8.41
C VAL A 55 0.40 -11.13 7.79
N GLY A 56 0.26 -9.85 8.12
CA GLY A 56 -0.77 -9.02 7.51
C GLY A 56 -0.56 -8.81 6.01
N ALA A 57 0.69 -8.60 5.58
CA ALA A 57 1.03 -8.47 4.17
C ALA A 57 0.71 -9.75 3.38
N ASP A 58 0.94 -10.93 3.96
CA ASP A 58 0.60 -12.22 3.35
C ASP A 58 -0.92 -12.37 3.14
N ILE A 59 -1.74 -11.84 4.05
CA ILE A 59 -3.21 -11.82 3.88
C ILE A 59 -3.63 -10.90 2.74
N LEU A 60 -3.01 -9.71 2.61
CA LEU A 60 -3.25 -8.86 1.43
C LEU A 60 -2.84 -9.57 0.13
N LEU A 61 -1.70 -10.26 0.12
CA LEU A 61 -1.21 -11.02 -1.04
C LEU A 61 -2.17 -12.17 -1.41
N LYS A 62 -2.85 -12.76 -0.44
CA LYS A 62 -3.88 -13.79 -0.64
C LYS A 62 -5.24 -13.24 -1.08
N GLY A 63 -5.35 -11.92 -1.31
CA GLY A 63 -6.57 -11.27 -1.77
C GLY A 63 -7.50 -10.79 -0.65
N GLY A 64 -7.05 -10.82 0.60
CA GLY A 64 -7.77 -10.21 1.72
C GLY A 64 -7.81 -8.68 1.61
N ASN A 65 -8.82 -8.07 2.24
CA ASN A 65 -8.94 -6.62 2.30
C ASN A 65 -8.11 -6.03 3.47
N ALA A 66 -8.15 -4.70 3.63
CA ALA A 66 -7.40 -4.00 4.68
C ALA A 66 -7.83 -4.40 6.11
N ILE A 67 -9.10 -4.76 6.31
CA ILE A 67 -9.64 -5.22 7.59
C ILE A 67 -9.12 -6.64 7.89
N ASP A 68 -9.16 -7.56 6.92
CA ASP A 68 -8.65 -8.93 7.08
C ASP A 68 -7.16 -8.92 7.46
N ALA A 69 -6.37 -8.10 6.77
CA ALA A 69 -4.96 -7.92 7.04
C ALA A 69 -4.69 -7.32 8.42
N ALA A 70 -5.50 -6.35 8.86
CA ALA A 70 -5.40 -5.76 10.19
C ALA A 70 -5.72 -6.77 11.30
N VAL A 71 -6.76 -7.61 11.13
CA VAL A 71 -7.11 -8.68 12.08
C VAL A 71 -5.97 -9.69 12.20
N ALA A 72 -5.42 -10.16 11.09
CA ALA A 72 -4.29 -11.08 11.08
C ALA A 72 -3.02 -10.49 11.73
N THR A 73 -2.75 -9.21 11.47
CA THR A 73 -1.64 -8.47 12.10
C THR A 73 -1.83 -8.39 13.62
N SER A 74 -3.04 -8.07 14.08
CA SER A 74 -3.37 -7.98 15.51
C SER A 74 -3.23 -9.33 16.23
N PHE A 75 -3.69 -10.42 15.62
CA PHE A 75 -3.48 -11.76 16.18
C PHE A 75 -1.98 -12.13 16.23
N ALA A 76 -1.21 -11.79 15.20
CA ALA A 76 0.23 -12.00 15.23
C ALA A 76 0.89 -11.17 16.35
N LEU A 77 0.52 -9.89 16.53
CA LEU A 77 1.00 -9.03 17.61
C LEU A 77 0.66 -9.59 19.00
N ALA A 78 -0.50 -10.23 19.17
CA ALA A 78 -0.84 -10.90 20.41
C ALA A 78 0.18 -11.97 20.83
N VAL A 79 0.84 -12.60 19.86
CA VAL A 79 1.89 -13.60 20.08
C VAL A 79 3.26 -12.97 20.20
N VAL A 80 3.63 -12.08 19.26
CA VAL A 80 5.01 -11.58 19.14
C VAL A 80 5.28 -10.29 19.91
N LEU A 81 4.24 -9.65 20.45
CA LEU A 81 4.31 -8.44 21.28
C LEU A 81 3.26 -8.48 22.42
N PRO A 82 3.33 -9.47 23.33
CA PRO A 82 2.30 -9.69 24.35
C PRO A 82 2.16 -8.51 25.33
N ARG A 83 3.24 -7.75 25.56
CA ARG A 83 3.29 -6.60 26.48
C ARG A 83 2.52 -5.36 26.00
N ALA A 84 2.16 -5.27 24.72
CA ALA A 84 1.52 -4.07 24.17
C ALA A 84 0.02 -3.93 24.51
N GLY A 85 -0.55 -4.89 25.26
CA GLY A 85 -1.99 -4.99 25.47
C GLY A 85 -2.64 -5.65 24.26
N ASN A 86 -3.12 -6.88 24.44
CA ASN A 86 -3.72 -7.68 23.37
C ASN A 86 -5.10 -8.19 23.82
N LEU A 87 -5.50 -9.40 23.42
CA LEU A 87 -6.87 -9.95 23.54
C LEU A 87 -7.58 -9.76 24.90
N GLY A 88 -6.83 -9.68 26.01
CA GLY A 88 -7.39 -9.41 27.35
C GLY A 88 -7.67 -7.94 27.67
N GLY A 89 -7.42 -7.02 26.75
CA GLY A 89 -7.69 -5.59 26.87
C GLY A 89 -8.72 -5.09 25.85
N GLY A 90 -8.51 -3.89 25.33
CA GLY A 90 -9.37 -3.27 24.31
C GLY A 90 -8.61 -2.28 23.43
N GLY A 91 -9.27 -1.76 22.40
CA GLY A 91 -8.68 -0.79 21.48
C GLY A 91 -9.72 -0.21 20.53
N PHE A 92 -9.26 0.71 19.68
CA PHE A 92 -10.08 1.37 18.68
C PHE A 92 -9.54 1.07 17.29
N MET A 93 -10.42 0.72 16.35
CA MET A 93 -10.07 0.55 14.95
C MET A 93 -10.69 1.69 14.13
N LEU A 94 -9.84 2.51 13.52
CA LEU A 94 -10.29 3.53 12.57
C LEU A 94 -10.26 2.94 11.16
N VAL A 95 -11.44 2.85 10.54
CA VAL A 95 -11.59 2.26 9.21
C VAL A 95 -12.19 3.28 8.25
N TYR A 96 -11.50 3.50 7.13
CA TYR A 96 -12.09 4.19 5.99
C TYR A 96 -12.65 3.17 5.00
N LEU A 97 -13.96 3.14 4.85
CA LEU A 97 -14.62 2.35 3.82
C LEU A 97 -14.80 3.23 2.59
N LYS A 98 -14.26 2.80 1.44
CA LYS A 98 -14.52 3.45 0.16
C LYS A 98 -16.04 3.48 -0.08
N LYS A 99 -16.61 4.67 -0.30
CA LYS A 99 -18.05 4.82 -0.59
C LYS A 99 -18.38 4.10 -1.91
N GLY A 100 -19.14 3.00 -1.83
CA GLY A 100 -19.59 2.19 -2.96
C GLY A 100 -20.44 1.02 -2.45
N LYS A 101 -21.57 0.73 -3.14
CA LYS A 101 -22.65 -0.18 -2.70
C LYS A 101 -22.09 -1.36 -1.88
N ALA A 102 -22.42 -1.40 -0.60
CA ALA A 102 -22.17 -2.57 0.24
C ALA A 102 -22.75 -3.79 -0.48
N LYS A 103 -21.88 -4.61 -1.07
CA LYS A 103 -22.28 -5.90 -1.63
C LYS A 103 -22.30 -7.00 -0.57
N HIS A 104 -21.88 -6.71 0.65
CA HIS A 104 -22.05 -7.56 1.82
C HIS A 104 -22.14 -6.63 3.04
N SER A 105 -23.36 -6.42 3.51
CA SER A 105 -23.63 -5.98 4.87
C SER A 105 -23.49 -7.20 5.77
N TYR A 106 -22.70 -7.09 6.83
CA TYR A 106 -22.90 -7.90 8.02
C TYR A 106 -24.02 -7.28 8.86
#